data_AF-A0AAD7I6V3-F1
#
_entry.id   AF-A0AAD7I6V3-F1
#
_cell.length_a   1.000
_cell.length_b   1.000
_cell.length_c   1.000
_cell.angle_alpha   90.00
_cell.angle_beta   90.00
_cell.angle_gamma   90.00
#
_symmetry.space_group_name_H-M   'P 1'
#
loop_
_entity.id
_entity.type
_entity.pdbx_description
1 polymer ?
#
loop_
_entity_poly.entity_id
_entity_poly.type
_entity_poly.pdbx_seq_one_letter_code
_entity_poly.pdbx_strand_id
1 'polypeptide(L)' 'LILRPLIDAGNNGMEVVGGDGKVRLVFLILASYVADYPEQCLVGCSKYGTCQK' A
#
# COMPACT_ATOMS: atom_id res chain seq x y z
N LEU A 1 -10.55 7.14 6.13
CA LEU A 1 -9.90 5.95 5.54
C LEU A 1 -8.69 6.45 4.75
N ILE A 2 -7.47 6.35 5.29
CA ILE A 2 -6.25 6.88 4.66
C ILE A 2 -5.97 6.21 3.30
N LEU A 3 -6.44 4.98 3.12
CA LEU A 3 -6.24 4.17 1.91
C LEU A 3 -7.22 4.45 0.77
N ARG A 4 -8.27 5.25 0.98
CA ARG A 4 -9.25 5.58 -0.08
C ARG A 4 -8.61 6.09 -1.38
N PRO A 5 -7.71 7.09 -1.36
CA PRO A 5 -7.07 7.57 -2.59
C PRO A 5 -6.22 6.49 -3.27
N LEU A 6 -5.59 5.59 -2.51
CA LEU A 6 -4.79 4.49 -3.07
C LEU A 6 -5.68 3.45 -3.77
N ILE A 7 -6.85 3.16 -3.21
CA ILE A 7 -7.84 2.27 -3.82
C ILE A 7 -8.38 2.87 -5.12
N ASP A 8 -8.69 4.17 -5.10
CA ASP A 8 -9.20 4.87 -6.28
C ASP A 8 -8.17 4.91 -7.41
N ALA A 9 -6.91 5.24 -7.10
CA ALA A 9 -5.80 5.19 -8.05
C ALA A 9 -5.50 3.77 -8.57
N GLY A 10 -5.84 2.73 -7.81
CA GLY A 10 -5.74 1.34 -8.26
C GLY A 10 -6.86 0.93 -9.21
N ASN A 11 -8.09 1.43 -9.02
CA ASN A 11 -9.25 1.08 -9.84
C ASN A 11 -9.37 1.93 -11.11
N ASN A 12 -9.19 3.24 -10.96
CA ASN A 12 -9.43 4.22 -12.02
C ASN A 12 -8.13 4.70 -12.68
N GLY A 13 -6.98 4.38 -12.08
CA GLY A 13 -5.70 4.96 -12.47
C GLY A 13 -5.57 6.43 -12.04
N MET A 14 -4.35 6.96 -12.12
CA MET A 14 -4.04 8.36 -11.85
C MET A 14 -3.05 8.90 -12.88
N GLU A 15 -3.25 10.14 -13.31
CA GLU A 15 -2.29 10.84 -14.17
C GLU A 15 -1.06 11.26 -13.37
N VAL A 16 0.12 10.86 -13.86
CA VAL A 16 1.41 11.15 -13.24
C VAL A 16 2.32 11.79 -14.26
N VAL A 17 2.94 12.91 -13.90
CA VAL A 17 3.98 13.56 -14.69
C VAL A 17 5.31 12.83 -14.46
N GLY A 18 5.85 12.22 -15.51
CA GLY A 18 7.16 11.58 -15.47
C GLY A 18 8.30 12.60 -15.43
N GLY A 19 9.51 12.14 -15.10
CA GLY A 19 10.72 12.98 -15.15
C GLY A 19 11.05 13.51 -16.55
N ASP A 20 10.46 12.92 -17.59
CA ASP A 20 10.49 13.37 -18.98
C ASP A 20 9.43 14.45 -19.31
N GLY A 21 8.66 14.91 -18.31
CA GLY A 21 7.59 15.91 -18.47
C GLY A 21 6.31 15.37 -19.13
N LYS A 22 6.26 14.08 -19.48
CA LYS A 22 5.09 13.45 -20.09
C LYS A 22 4.10 13.00 -19.04
N VAL A 23 2.81 13.19 -19.32
CA VAL A 23 1.72 12.67 -18.50
C VAL A 23 1.46 11.21 -18.89
N ARG A 24 1.36 10.34 -17.89
CA ARG A 24 1.03 8.90 -18.08
C ARG A 24 -0.07 8.50 -17.10
N LEU A 25 -0.99 7.65 -17.56
CA LEU A 25 -1.96 7.00 -16.69
C LEU A 25 -1.29 5.81 -15.99
N VAL A 26 -1.25 5.83 -14.66
CA VAL A 26 -0.63 4.79 -13.84
C VAL A 26 -1.67 4.17 -12.92
N PHE A 27 -1.67 2.84 -12.82
CA PHE A 27 -2.50 2.09 -11.89
C PHE A 27 -1.66 1.68 -10.69
N LEU A 28 -2.13 2.06 -9.51
CA LEU A 28 -1.38 1.83 -8.28
C LEU A 28 -1.59 0.40 -7.76
N ILE A 29 -0.50 -0.33 -7.54
CA ILE A 29 -0.51 -1.67 -6.93
C ILE A 29 0.04 -1.55 -5.53
N LEU A 30 -0.77 -1.89 -4.52
CA LEU A 30 -0.34 -1.92 -3.13
C LEU A 30 0.20 -3.32 -2.79
N ALA A 31 1.51 -3.42 -2.56
CA ALA A 31 2.14 -4.60 -1.98
C ALA A 31 2.60 -4.27 -0.54
N SER A 32 2.25 -5.12 0.42
CA SER A 32 2.73 -5.02 1.80
C SER A 32 3.70 -6.17 2.08
N TYR A 33 4.93 -5.84 2.46
CA TYR A 33 5.90 -6.83 2.91
C TYR A 33 5.92 -6.81 4.44
N VAL A 34 5.59 -7.93 5.07
CA VAL A 34 5.58 -8.05 6.53
C VAL A 34 6.93 -8.61 6.95
N ALA A 35 7.90 -7.72 7.17
CA ALA A 35 9.29 -8.11 7.45
C ALA A 35 9.49 -8.74 8.83
N ASP A 36 8.64 -8.39 9.81
CA ASP A 36 8.80 -8.79 11.23
C ASP A 36 7.66 -9.69 11.75
N TYR A 37 6.97 -10.39 10.87
CA TYR A 37 6.04 -11.44 11.29
C TYR A 37 6.82 -12.74 11.55
N PRO A 38 6.71 -13.38 12.73
CA PRO A 38 5.72 -13.15 13.81
C PRO A 38 6.24 -12.37 15.03
N GLU A 39 7.49 -11.90 15.06
CA GLU A 39 8.07 -11.25 16.25
C GLU A 39 7.30 -9.99 16.68
N GLN A 40 6.79 -9.20 15.73
CA GLN A 40 5.94 -8.05 16.02
C GLN A 40 4.59 -8.46 16.66
N CYS A 41 3.99 -9.57 16.23
CA CYS A 41 2.78 -10.11 16.88
C CYS A 41 3.04 -10.52 18.33
N LEU A 42 4.24 -11.04 18.62
CA LEU A 42 4.67 -11.44 19.97
C LEU A 42 4.85 -10.21 20.88
N VAL A 43 5.58 -9.18 20.42
CA VAL A 43 5.88 -7.98 21.21
C VAL A 43 4.66 -7.09 21.41
N GLY A 44 3.81 -6.93 20.38
CA GLY A 44 2.61 -6.09 20.45
C GLY A 44 1.34 -6.80 20.93
N CYS A 45 1.44 -8.00 21.52
CA CYS A 45 0.32 -8.83 21.99
C CYS A 45 -0.85 -8.91 20.99
N SER A 46 -0.57 -9.02 19.69
CA SER A 46 -1.60 -9.02 18.66
C SER A 46 -1.90 -10.42 18.16
N LYS A 47 -3.16 -10.67 17.79
CA LYS A 47 -3.58 -11.98 17.28
C LYS A 47 -2.79 -12.35 16.02
N TYR A 48 -2.26 -13.58 16.01
CA TYR A 48 -1.66 -14.21 14.84
C TYR A 48 -2.64 -14.17 13.65
N GLY A 49 -2.11 -13.97 12.44
CA GLY A 49 -2.90 -13.88 11.20
C GLY A 49 -3.43 -12.48 10.86
N THR A 50 -3.18 -11.48 11.71
CA THR A 50 -3.43 -10.07 11.40
C THR A 50 -2.11 -9.31 11.34
N CYS A 51 -1.79 -8.72 10.19
CA CYS A 51 -0.71 -7.74 10.12
C CYS A 51 -1.06 -6.60 11.08
N GLN A 52 -0.17 -6.31 12.04
CA GLN A 52 -0.32 -5.13 12.89
C GLN A 52 -0.32 -3.89 11.99
N LYS A 53 -1.21 -2.95 12.33
CA LYS A 53 -1.36 -1.68 11.62
C LYS A 53 -0.26 -0.69 12.00
#